data_AF-N6WCV4-F1
#
_entry.id   AF-N6WCV4-F1
#
_cell.length_a   1.000
_cell.length_b   1.000
_cell.length_c   1.000
_cell.angle_alpha   90.00
_cell.angle_beta   90.00
_cell.angle_gamma   90.00
#
_symmetry.space_group_name_H-M   'P 1'
#
loop_
_entity.id
_entity.type
_entity.pdbx_description
1 polymer ?
#
loop_
_entity_poly.entity_id
_entity_poly.type
_entity_poly.pdbx_seq_one_letter_code
_entity_poly.pdbx_strand_id
1 'polypeptide(L)'
;MTNDGSSVDSLIDTRLDQWKTFGNSRYSVTGQPLGDDVPYMGGGWGDHYGYEYLATMLGNAAESNPNLALGPQFFEGENSIAHDIVAFDHKHGDEIAATGGYGNWGASQNVFGGKRTLCDPVESMLRLMDDPQVIAEGASQVPPVDSFAEEPHLSLRNRARYDAVQQFLTDSTTFAIDPAHEATRIPPLTESGPMNMTRYLTSYRGGDYYTGTLDQGAALGSVLTDAANAGQPPAVGTAEYDHWLERSKRSATIAANFIQGYQEGLNISGDSYQGADTFGNTHAALRHAAGDILSSHVNSLSASLEGHELPGGAFRINSPQGESGYEFRLSRNLVDQIRGKGGGGNGLFTDLAFDQPFDINNTPDDLNDDESLYGGPTALAKLLHASVAGQQIDLTTAAATGDFSSMTAVQDRWAPVLDAITAAPGQARIETSTVLDATNRQLKSLAASGLGALPLGGGINSLDGFSKWVINQGKSGAVNSFLDNVFFTNNVSVAEAGQLSAHQALEVTQQAAIYRAIAASGSYGNPPVDPALFCDAHRGLESFMADGEVIPYDAMTADQQSAFQQYVVGSDGLGSQTAGVFTHSGEALNTARTEREEALKDE
;
A
#
# COMPACT_ATOMS: atom_id res chain seq x y z
N MET A 1 9.21 2.77 -39.73
CA MET A 1 10.15 3.80 -40.22
C MET A 1 9.39 5.12 -40.29
N THR A 2 10.04 6.20 -39.91
CA THR A 2 9.55 7.58 -40.04
C THR A 2 9.57 8.04 -41.50
N ASN A 3 9.00 9.22 -41.77
CA ASN A 3 8.96 9.80 -43.13
C ASN A 3 10.36 10.04 -43.75
N ASP A 4 11.42 10.08 -42.94
CA ASP A 4 12.81 10.23 -43.37
C ASP A 4 13.60 8.91 -43.46
N GLY A 5 12.93 7.76 -43.23
CA GLY A 5 13.53 6.44 -43.32
C GLY A 5 14.29 5.97 -42.06
N SER A 6 14.34 6.77 -40.99
CA SER A 6 14.90 6.34 -39.70
C SER A 6 13.98 5.34 -38.98
N SER A 7 14.55 4.53 -38.07
CA SER A 7 13.76 3.68 -37.19
C SER A 7 13.07 4.51 -36.11
N VAL A 8 11.97 4.01 -35.57
CA VAL A 8 11.28 4.67 -34.45
C VAL A 8 12.23 4.74 -33.24
N ASP A 9 13.03 3.71 -33.00
CA ASP A 9 14.00 3.68 -31.90
C ASP A 9 15.08 4.76 -32.08
N SER A 10 15.62 4.93 -33.29
CA SER A 10 16.62 5.98 -33.57
C SER A 10 16.04 7.38 -33.41
N LEU A 11 14.76 7.58 -33.73
CA LEU A 11 14.06 8.82 -33.46
C LEU A 11 13.90 9.04 -31.94
N ILE A 12 13.51 8.01 -31.19
CA ILE A 12 13.39 8.07 -29.73
C ILE A 12 14.73 8.46 -29.12
N ASP A 13 15.81 7.74 -29.42
CA ASP A 13 17.15 8.02 -28.89
C ASP A 13 17.59 9.46 -29.18
N THR A 14 17.42 9.89 -30.44
CA THR A 14 17.76 11.27 -30.85
C THR A 14 16.96 12.31 -30.06
N ARG A 15 15.68 12.06 -29.81
CA ARG A 15 14.84 12.97 -29.02
C ARG A 15 15.24 12.96 -27.55
N LEU A 16 15.54 11.79 -26.99
CA LEU A 16 15.98 11.70 -25.60
C LEU A 16 17.28 12.48 -25.39
N ASP A 17 18.26 12.34 -26.29
CA ASP A 17 19.53 13.08 -26.22
C ASP A 17 19.35 14.60 -26.36
N GLN A 18 18.40 15.03 -27.21
CA GLN A 18 18.04 16.45 -27.33
C GLN A 18 17.45 16.98 -26.02
N TRP A 19 16.55 16.23 -25.39
CA TRP A 19 15.94 16.61 -24.12
C TRP A 19 16.98 16.70 -22.99
N LYS A 20 17.92 15.76 -22.91
CA LYS A 20 19.01 15.82 -21.91
C LYS A 20 19.89 17.05 -22.08
N THR A 21 20.26 17.35 -23.34
CA THR A 21 21.06 18.53 -23.67
C THR A 21 20.33 19.83 -23.30
N PHE A 22 19.02 19.87 -23.56
CA PHE A 22 18.17 21.02 -23.29
C PHE A 22 17.90 21.18 -21.78
N GLY A 23 17.68 20.09 -21.06
CA GLY A 23 17.07 20.08 -19.72
C GLY A 23 17.77 20.95 -18.67
N ASN A 24 19.10 20.87 -18.58
CA ASN A 24 19.90 21.64 -17.62
C ASN A 24 20.31 23.03 -18.13
N SER A 25 19.99 23.37 -19.37
CA SER A 25 20.30 24.68 -19.96
C SER A 25 19.21 25.69 -19.62
N ARG A 26 19.57 26.98 -19.55
CA ARG A 26 18.63 28.07 -19.22
C ARG A 26 18.13 28.79 -20.47
N TYR A 27 16.87 29.18 -20.41
CA TYR A 27 16.14 29.81 -21.50
C TYR A 27 15.21 30.89 -20.99
N SER A 28 15.09 31.97 -21.76
CA SER A 28 14.04 32.96 -21.57
C SER A 28 12.67 32.33 -21.78
N VAL A 29 11.60 32.91 -21.25
CA VAL A 29 10.20 32.46 -21.46
C VAL A 29 9.77 32.26 -22.93
N THR A 30 10.51 32.84 -23.88
CA THR A 30 10.27 32.66 -25.33
C THR A 30 11.12 31.54 -25.97
N GLY A 31 11.85 30.77 -25.15
CA GLY A 31 12.74 29.70 -25.58
C GLY A 31 14.11 30.15 -26.08
N GLN A 32 14.48 31.43 -25.94
CA GLN A 32 15.84 31.89 -26.32
C GLN A 32 16.86 31.48 -25.25
N PRO A 33 18.03 30.91 -25.62
CA PRO A 33 19.08 30.55 -24.67
C PRO A 33 19.54 31.76 -23.85
N LEU A 34 19.75 31.55 -22.55
CA LEU A 34 20.37 32.52 -21.65
C LEU A 34 21.84 32.17 -21.45
N GLY A 35 22.70 33.18 -21.32
CA GLY A 35 24.12 32.99 -21.08
C GLY A 35 24.41 32.52 -19.66
N ASP A 36 25.48 31.74 -19.48
CA ASP A 36 25.92 31.23 -18.18
C ASP A 36 26.38 32.36 -17.22
N ASP A 37 26.67 33.55 -17.75
CA ASP A 37 27.09 34.74 -17.01
C ASP A 37 25.95 35.50 -16.32
N VAL A 38 24.69 35.19 -16.67
CA VAL A 38 23.51 35.79 -16.05
C VAL A 38 23.15 35.02 -14.77
N PRO A 39 23.05 35.62 -13.57
CA PRO A 39 22.57 34.90 -12.39
C PRO A 39 21.15 34.36 -12.60
N TYR A 40 20.81 33.20 -12.03
CA TYR A 40 19.43 32.72 -12.06
C TYR A 40 18.53 33.71 -11.32
N MET A 41 17.59 34.31 -12.03
CA MET A 41 16.71 35.36 -11.48
C MET A 41 15.33 34.82 -11.08
N GLY A 42 15.00 33.58 -11.46
CA GLY A 42 13.69 32.99 -11.23
C GLY A 42 12.74 33.11 -12.40
N GLY A 43 11.78 32.18 -12.47
CA GLY A 43 10.75 32.16 -13.52
C GLY A 43 9.89 33.43 -13.60
N GLY A 44 9.70 34.14 -12.48
CA GLY A 44 9.00 35.44 -12.48
C GLY A 44 9.66 36.50 -13.37
N TRP A 45 10.97 36.37 -13.61
CA TRP A 45 11.76 37.23 -14.50
C TRP A 45 11.95 36.61 -15.89
N GLY A 46 11.32 35.47 -16.14
CA GLY A 46 11.35 34.74 -17.39
C GLY A 46 12.60 33.89 -17.60
N ASP A 47 13.37 33.57 -16.55
CA ASP A 47 14.50 32.62 -16.60
C ASP A 47 14.03 31.23 -16.17
N HIS A 48 14.18 30.24 -17.05
CA HIS A 48 13.72 28.88 -16.82
C HIS A 48 14.72 27.85 -17.34
N TYR A 49 14.84 26.75 -16.61
CA TYR A 49 15.56 25.56 -17.06
C TYR A 49 14.75 24.80 -18.10
N GLY A 50 15.45 24.13 -19.01
CA GLY A 50 14.82 23.31 -20.05
C GLY A 50 13.87 22.25 -19.48
N TYR A 51 14.21 21.66 -18.33
CA TYR A 51 13.34 20.69 -17.67
C TYR A 51 12.02 21.27 -17.16
N GLU A 52 11.92 22.58 -16.88
CA GLU A 52 10.63 23.23 -16.54
C GLU A 52 9.68 23.28 -17.75
N TYR A 53 10.22 23.46 -18.96
CA TYR A 53 9.42 23.37 -20.19
C TYR A 53 8.93 21.95 -20.42
N LEU A 54 9.82 20.96 -20.28
CA LEU A 54 9.47 19.55 -20.43
C LEU A 54 8.39 19.17 -19.40
N ALA A 55 8.56 19.55 -18.13
CA ALA A 55 7.59 19.34 -17.06
C ALA A 55 6.21 19.85 -17.45
N THR A 56 6.14 21.12 -17.88
CA THR A 56 4.87 21.75 -18.27
C THR A 56 4.22 21.02 -19.44
N MET A 57 5.00 20.53 -20.42
CA MET A 57 4.47 19.71 -21.51
C MET A 57 3.93 18.36 -21.02
N LEU A 58 4.70 17.66 -20.19
CA LEU A 58 4.32 16.35 -19.65
C LEU A 58 3.06 16.45 -18.78
N GLY A 59 3.03 17.40 -17.83
CA GLY A 59 1.90 17.58 -16.92
C GLY A 59 0.61 17.98 -17.63
N ASN A 60 0.69 18.89 -18.62
CA ASN A 60 -0.49 19.22 -19.45
C ASN A 60 -0.94 18.04 -20.33
N ALA A 61 0.01 17.24 -20.83
CA ALA A 61 -0.32 16.06 -21.64
C ALA A 61 -1.01 14.98 -20.81
N ALA A 62 -0.53 14.75 -19.59
CA ALA A 62 -1.14 13.81 -18.63
C ALA A 62 -2.59 14.23 -18.29
N GLU A 63 -2.79 15.51 -17.93
CA GLU A 63 -4.13 16.04 -17.62
C GLU A 63 -5.09 15.94 -18.82
N SER A 64 -4.58 16.15 -20.04
CA SER A 64 -5.40 16.15 -21.25
C SER A 64 -5.70 14.75 -21.79
N ASN A 65 -4.86 13.76 -21.47
CA ASN A 65 -4.99 12.40 -21.97
C ASN A 65 -4.58 11.38 -20.90
N PRO A 66 -5.54 10.85 -20.12
CA PRO A 66 -5.25 9.87 -19.07
C PRO A 66 -4.83 8.49 -19.61
N ASN A 67 -4.78 8.30 -20.93
CA ASN A 67 -4.25 7.09 -21.57
C ASN A 67 -2.82 7.26 -22.09
N LEU A 68 -2.20 8.43 -21.88
CA LEU A 68 -0.82 8.67 -22.27
C LEU A 68 0.13 8.16 -21.18
N ALA A 69 1.19 7.45 -21.58
CA ALA A 69 2.27 7.06 -20.68
C ALA A 69 3.63 7.19 -21.38
N LEU A 70 4.68 7.37 -20.57
CA LEU A 70 6.06 7.39 -21.05
C LEU A 70 6.54 5.98 -21.40
N GLY A 71 7.34 5.85 -22.46
CA GLY A 71 7.91 4.58 -22.89
C GLY A 71 9.10 4.13 -22.02
N PRO A 72 9.49 2.84 -22.06
CA PRO A 72 10.54 2.28 -21.21
C PRO A 72 11.90 3.01 -21.35
N GLN A 73 12.28 3.45 -22.56
CA GLN A 73 13.54 4.15 -22.81
C GLN A 73 13.67 5.48 -22.05
N PHE A 74 12.57 6.03 -21.51
CA PHE A 74 12.61 7.22 -20.66
C PHE A 74 13.21 6.93 -19.28
N PHE A 75 13.12 5.68 -18.81
CA PHE A 75 13.49 5.20 -17.48
C PHE A 75 14.74 4.32 -17.48
N GLU A 76 15.04 3.66 -18.59
CA GLU A 76 16.10 2.65 -18.67
C GLU A 76 17.52 3.22 -18.44
N GLY A 77 18.17 2.73 -17.39
CA GLY A 77 19.57 2.97 -17.06
C GLY A 77 19.85 4.25 -16.27
N GLU A 78 21.02 4.29 -15.63
CA GLU A 78 21.45 5.41 -14.76
C GLU A 78 21.55 6.76 -15.50
N ASN A 79 21.68 6.75 -16.83
CA ASN A 79 21.71 7.95 -17.66
C ASN A 79 20.37 8.28 -18.32
N SER A 80 19.26 7.69 -17.85
CA SER A 80 17.91 7.96 -18.37
C SER A 80 17.47 9.40 -18.12
N ILE A 81 16.45 9.89 -18.87
CA ILE A 81 15.88 11.21 -18.59
C ILE A 81 15.22 11.25 -17.21
N ALA A 82 14.60 10.15 -16.77
CA ALA A 82 13.99 10.09 -15.45
C ALA A 82 15.03 10.36 -14.34
N HIS A 83 16.19 9.72 -14.42
CA HIS A 83 17.31 9.98 -13.51
C HIS A 83 17.80 11.43 -13.59
N ASP A 84 17.93 12.00 -14.79
CA ASP A 84 18.34 13.40 -14.97
C ASP A 84 17.31 14.39 -14.41
N ILE A 85 16.01 14.11 -14.54
CA ILE A 85 14.92 14.93 -13.98
C ILE A 85 14.99 14.95 -12.46
N VAL A 86 15.19 13.79 -11.83
CA VAL A 86 15.31 13.71 -10.36
C VAL A 86 16.59 14.41 -9.89
N ALA A 87 17.71 14.23 -10.59
CA ALA A 87 18.96 14.92 -10.27
C ALA A 87 18.85 16.45 -10.46
N PHE A 88 18.11 16.88 -11.47
CA PHE A 88 17.78 18.29 -11.69
C PHE A 88 16.96 18.86 -10.53
N ASP A 89 15.87 18.18 -10.15
CA ASP A 89 15.00 18.60 -9.04
C ASP A 89 15.78 18.69 -7.72
N HIS A 90 16.62 17.71 -7.42
CA HIS A 90 17.47 17.74 -6.23
C HIS A 90 18.43 18.94 -6.21
N LYS A 91 19.02 19.26 -7.37
CA LYS A 91 20.02 20.33 -7.47
C LYS A 91 19.41 21.73 -7.51
N HIS A 92 18.25 21.89 -8.15
CA HIS A 92 17.68 23.19 -8.51
C HIS A 92 16.33 23.48 -7.83
N GLY A 93 15.69 22.50 -7.20
CA GLY A 93 14.35 22.64 -6.60
C GLY A 93 14.25 23.76 -5.59
N ASP A 94 15.22 23.88 -4.67
CA ASP A 94 15.22 24.91 -3.63
C ASP A 94 15.40 26.32 -4.18
N GLU A 95 16.30 26.54 -5.15
CA GLU A 95 16.47 27.87 -5.76
C GLU A 95 15.27 28.28 -6.61
N ILE A 96 14.62 27.31 -7.26
CA ILE A 96 13.37 27.54 -8.01
C ILE A 96 12.24 27.87 -7.03
N ALA A 97 12.11 27.12 -5.95
CA ALA A 97 11.12 27.36 -4.89
C ALA A 97 11.27 28.75 -4.26
N ALA A 98 12.50 29.12 -3.91
CA ALA A 98 12.82 30.44 -3.35
C ALA A 98 12.48 31.62 -4.28
N THR A 99 12.41 31.36 -5.60
CA THR A 99 12.08 32.37 -6.63
C THR A 99 10.64 32.27 -7.16
N GLY A 100 9.78 31.60 -6.40
CA GLY A 100 8.34 31.52 -6.64
C GLY A 100 7.84 30.17 -7.09
N GLY A 101 8.71 29.16 -7.21
CA GLY A 101 8.39 27.76 -7.48
C GLY A 101 8.08 27.42 -8.93
N TYR A 102 7.98 26.13 -9.21
CA TYR A 102 7.67 25.60 -10.54
C TYR A 102 6.40 26.21 -11.14
N GLY A 103 6.39 26.35 -12.46
CA GLY A 103 5.28 26.93 -13.23
C GLY A 103 5.07 28.44 -13.05
N ASN A 104 5.98 29.16 -12.38
CA ASN A 104 5.94 30.61 -12.31
C ASN A 104 6.49 31.24 -13.59
N TRP A 105 5.70 31.29 -14.66
CA TRP A 105 6.11 31.87 -15.96
C TRP A 105 5.99 33.42 -16.03
N GLY A 106 5.94 34.11 -14.89
CA GLY A 106 5.87 35.58 -14.79
C GLY A 106 4.67 36.21 -15.50
N ALA A 107 4.87 37.39 -16.12
CA ALA A 107 3.85 38.09 -16.91
C ALA A 107 3.40 37.31 -18.17
N SER A 108 4.09 36.22 -18.48
CA SER A 108 3.87 35.34 -19.64
C SER A 108 3.17 34.03 -19.26
N GLN A 109 2.51 33.94 -18.09
CA GLN A 109 1.72 32.77 -17.66
C GLN A 109 0.73 32.24 -18.72
N ASN A 110 0.28 33.09 -19.65
CA ASN A 110 -0.63 32.70 -20.73
C ASN A 110 0.05 31.96 -21.90
N VAL A 111 1.39 31.86 -21.96
CA VAL A 111 2.12 31.29 -23.10
C VAL A 111 2.05 29.76 -23.13
N PHE A 112 2.14 29.11 -21.97
CA PHE A 112 2.14 27.64 -21.89
C PHE A 112 0.78 27.06 -21.49
N GLY A 113 -0.13 27.87 -20.95
CA GLY A 113 -1.40 27.37 -20.40
C GLY A 113 -1.19 26.35 -19.26
N GLY A 114 -2.27 25.92 -18.62
CA GLY A 114 -2.21 24.87 -17.60
C GLY A 114 -2.11 25.36 -16.16
N LYS A 115 -2.34 24.43 -15.22
CA LYS A 115 -2.27 24.69 -13.78
C LYS A 115 -0.82 24.63 -13.31
N ARG A 116 -0.41 25.52 -12.41
CA ARG A 116 0.94 25.51 -11.83
C ARG A 116 1.31 24.19 -11.14
N THR A 117 0.30 23.49 -10.63
CA THR A 117 0.43 22.15 -10.02
C THR A 117 0.83 21.04 -11.00
N LEU A 118 0.94 21.35 -12.30
CA LEU A 118 1.33 20.41 -13.36
C LEU A 118 2.72 20.74 -13.93
N CYS A 119 3.50 21.57 -13.25
CA CYS A 119 4.77 22.08 -13.76
C CYS A 119 5.98 21.59 -12.97
N ASP A 120 5.78 20.85 -11.88
CA ASP A 120 6.89 20.18 -11.19
C ASP A 120 7.43 19.04 -12.08
N PRO A 121 8.74 19.00 -12.36
CA PRO A 121 9.31 18.07 -13.33
C PRO A 121 9.20 16.61 -12.94
N VAL A 122 9.31 16.29 -11.64
CA VAL A 122 9.20 14.92 -11.15
C VAL A 122 7.73 14.52 -11.11
N GLU A 123 6.83 15.35 -10.57
CA GLU A 123 5.40 15.02 -10.53
C GLU A 123 4.79 14.90 -11.92
N SER A 124 5.20 15.75 -12.86
CA SER A 124 4.75 15.68 -14.25
C SER A 124 5.20 14.39 -14.94
N MET A 125 6.40 13.91 -14.61
CA MET A 125 6.88 12.59 -15.04
C MET A 125 6.09 11.46 -14.38
N LEU A 126 5.85 11.53 -13.06
CA LEU A 126 5.11 10.52 -12.29
C LEU A 126 3.69 10.32 -12.84
N ARG A 127 3.00 11.39 -13.24
CA ARG A 127 1.65 11.36 -13.87
C ARG A 127 1.58 10.65 -15.23
N LEU A 128 2.72 10.22 -15.77
CA LEU A 128 2.82 9.45 -17.01
C LEU A 128 3.60 8.13 -16.78
N MET A 129 3.87 7.78 -15.52
CA MET A 129 4.50 6.55 -15.07
C MET A 129 3.49 5.51 -14.57
N ASP A 130 2.26 5.92 -14.25
CA ASP A 130 1.16 5.06 -13.85
C ASP A 130 0.60 4.28 -15.06
N ASP A 131 -0.27 3.29 -14.79
CA ASP A 131 -0.95 2.57 -15.86
C ASP A 131 -1.95 3.48 -16.61
N PRO A 132 -1.96 3.46 -17.97
CA PRO A 132 -2.99 4.14 -18.74
C PRO A 132 -4.40 3.79 -18.26
N GLN A 133 -5.28 4.78 -18.12
CA GLN A 133 -6.62 4.60 -17.55
C GLN A 133 -7.44 3.48 -18.25
N VAL A 134 -7.30 3.31 -19.57
CA VAL A 134 -7.96 2.23 -20.33
C VAL A 134 -7.53 0.83 -19.90
N ILE A 135 -6.30 0.69 -19.37
CA ILE A 135 -5.79 -0.56 -18.80
C ILE A 135 -6.29 -0.70 -17.36
N ALA A 136 -6.25 0.38 -16.57
CA ALA A 136 -6.71 0.39 -15.17
C ALA A 136 -8.24 0.12 -15.05
N GLU A 137 -9.07 0.72 -15.90
CA GLU A 137 -10.53 0.58 -15.89
C GLU A 137 -11.03 -0.65 -16.67
N GLY A 138 -10.16 -1.24 -17.51
CA GLY A 138 -10.46 -2.33 -18.44
C GLY A 138 -10.61 -3.72 -17.81
N ALA A 139 -10.38 -3.88 -16.50
CA ALA A 139 -10.53 -5.17 -15.82
C ALA A 139 -12.00 -5.54 -15.47
N SER A 140 -12.91 -4.56 -15.44
CA SER A 140 -14.25 -4.75 -14.85
C SER A 140 -15.43 -4.64 -15.84
N GLN A 141 -15.22 -4.17 -17.08
CA GLN A 141 -16.30 -4.06 -18.09
C GLN A 141 -15.96 -4.57 -19.50
N VAL A 142 -14.76 -5.11 -19.68
CA VAL A 142 -14.46 -5.88 -20.89
C VAL A 142 -14.92 -7.31 -20.58
N PRO A 143 -15.78 -7.96 -21.40
CA PRO A 143 -16.05 -9.39 -21.22
C PRO A 143 -14.70 -10.13 -21.17
N PRO A 144 -14.61 -11.39 -20.69
CA PRO A 144 -13.46 -12.22 -21.03
C PRO A 144 -13.50 -12.43 -22.54
N VAL A 145 -13.00 -11.45 -23.28
CA VAL A 145 -12.87 -11.53 -24.72
C VAL A 145 -11.52 -12.17 -24.92
N ASP A 146 -11.54 -13.31 -25.60
CA ASP A 146 -10.40 -13.93 -26.26
C ASP A 146 -9.74 -12.99 -27.31
N SER A 147 -9.76 -11.67 -27.14
CA SER A 147 -9.37 -10.66 -28.14
C SER A 147 -8.53 -9.50 -27.59
N PHE A 148 -7.75 -9.70 -26.53
CA PHE A 148 -6.37 -9.19 -26.54
C PHE A 148 -5.40 -10.18 -27.19
N ALA A 149 -5.89 -11.35 -27.63
CA ALA A 149 -5.12 -12.27 -28.47
C ALA A 149 -4.71 -11.64 -29.82
N GLU A 150 -5.30 -10.49 -30.22
CA GLU A 150 -4.88 -9.74 -31.41
C GLU A 150 -3.89 -8.60 -31.14
N GLU A 151 -3.67 -8.16 -29.89
CA GLU A 151 -2.65 -7.15 -29.54
C GLU A 151 -1.67 -7.62 -28.43
N PRO A 152 -1.00 -8.79 -28.55
CA PRO A 152 0.11 -9.17 -27.66
C PRO A 152 1.19 -8.07 -27.52
N HIS A 153 1.27 -7.18 -28.51
CA HIS A 153 2.23 -6.09 -28.53
C HIS A 153 1.92 -4.96 -27.54
N LEU A 154 0.65 -4.66 -27.27
CA LEU A 154 0.28 -3.64 -26.27
C LEU A 154 0.54 -4.13 -24.85
N SER A 155 0.23 -5.40 -24.54
CA SER A 155 0.55 -5.99 -23.24
C SER A 155 2.06 -6.16 -23.03
N LEU A 156 2.82 -6.54 -24.06
CA LEU A 156 4.29 -6.59 -24.00
C LEU A 156 4.92 -5.20 -23.82
N ARG A 157 4.41 -4.17 -24.52
CA ARG A 157 4.89 -2.79 -24.37
C ARG A 157 4.55 -2.21 -23.00
N ASN A 158 3.34 -2.44 -22.50
CA ASN A 158 2.99 -2.02 -21.13
C ASN A 158 3.81 -2.78 -20.09
N ARG A 159 4.09 -4.06 -20.31
CA ARG A 159 4.99 -4.84 -19.44
C ARG A 159 6.41 -4.30 -19.45
N ALA A 160 6.98 -4.02 -20.62
CA ALA A 160 8.33 -3.44 -20.71
C ALA A 160 8.40 -2.07 -20.02
N ARG A 161 7.37 -1.23 -20.21
CA ARG A 161 7.22 0.05 -19.49
C ARG A 161 7.17 -0.16 -17.98
N TYR A 162 6.30 -1.05 -17.52
CA TYR A 162 6.13 -1.38 -16.11
C TYR A 162 7.43 -1.90 -15.47
N ASP A 163 8.14 -2.80 -16.17
CA ASP A 163 9.45 -3.29 -15.75
C ASP A 163 10.49 -2.17 -15.65
N ALA A 164 10.51 -1.26 -16.62
CA ALA A 164 11.42 -0.10 -16.62
C ALA A 164 11.10 0.89 -15.49
N VAL A 165 9.82 1.13 -15.20
CA VAL A 165 9.38 1.94 -14.04
C VAL A 165 9.81 1.29 -12.73
N GLN A 166 9.57 -0.02 -12.55
CA GLN A 166 10.02 -0.73 -11.36
C GLN A 166 11.55 -0.68 -11.22
N GLN A 167 12.29 -0.86 -12.31
CA GLN A 167 13.76 -0.77 -12.30
C GLN A 167 14.21 0.61 -11.82
N PHE A 168 13.69 1.68 -12.44
CA PHE A 168 13.97 3.06 -12.02
C PHE A 168 13.68 3.31 -10.53
N LEU A 169 12.54 2.82 -10.03
CA LEU A 169 12.17 2.97 -8.61
C LEU A 169 13.06 2.15 -7.67
N THR A 170 13.68 1.07 -8.14
CA THR A 170 14.63 0.24 -7.38
C THR A 170 16.08 0.64 -7.53
N ASP A 171 16.42 1.46 -8.54
CA ASP A 171 17.76 1.98 -8.76
C ASP A 171 18.16 2.98 -7.67
N SER A 172 19.43 3.37 -7.68
CA SER A 172 19.96 4.41 -6.80
C SER A 172 19.91 5.78 -7.51
N THR A 173 19.75 6.85 -6.72
CA THR A 173 19.96 8.21 -7.20
C THR A 173 21.36 8.35 -7.82
N THR A 174 21.47 9.15 -8.88
CA THR A 174 22.76 9.44 -9.55
C THR A 174 23.60 10.49 -8.81
N PHE A 175 23.08 10.99 -7.69
CA PHE A 175 23.70 11.94 -6.78
C PHE A 175 23.71 11.38 -5.37
N ALA A 176 24.59 11.93 -4.53
CA ALA A 176 24.72 11.52 -3.14
C ALA A 176 23.85 12.38 -2.23
N ILE A 177 23.15 11.73 -1.30
CA ILE A 177 22.53 12.38 -0.15
C ILE A 177 23.60 12.61 0.91
N ASP A 178 23.66 13.84 1.41
CA ASP A 178 24.55 14.23 2.49
C ASP A 178 23.70 14.62 3.72
N PRO A 179 23.72 13.82 4.80
CA PRO A 179 22.98 14.13 6.03
C PRO A 179 23.20 15.54 6.58
N ALA A 180 24.34 16.17 6.29
CA ALA A 180 24.64 17.54 6.74
C ALA A 180 23.82 18.62 6.04
N HIS A 181 23.30 18.33 4.84
CA HIS A 181 22.51 19.26 4.01
C HIS A 181 21.02 18.91 4.00
N GLU A 182 20.63 17.93 4.81
CA GLU A 182 19.29 17.38 4.87
C GLU A 182 18.50 17.95 6.03
N ALA A 183 17.16 17.92 5.91
CA ALA A 183 16.27 18.30 7.01
C ALA A 183 16.61 17.52 8.30
N THR A 184 16.59 18.21 9.44
CA THR A 184 16.90 17.57 10.74
C THR A 184 15.88 16.49 11.04
N ARG A 185 16.34 15.28 11.40
CA ARG A 185 15.48 14.12 11.67
C ARG A 185 15.76 13.51 13.05
N ILE A 186 14.74 12.88 13.64
CA ILE A 186 14.85 12.13 14.90
C ILE A 186 14.23 10.73 14.71
N PRO A 187 15.05 9.65 14.71
CA PRO A 187 16.51 9.65 14.77
C PRO A 187 17.16 10.28 13.52
N PRO A 188 18.41 10.76 13.62
CA PRO A 188 19.10 11.40 12.50
C PRO A 188 19.45 10.39 11.39
N LEU A 189 19.40 10.86 10.14
CA LEU A 189 19.98 10.11 9.01
C LEU A 189 21.50 10.01 9.23
N THR A 190 22.03 8.79 9.17
CA THR A 190 23.49 8.53 9.33
C THR A 190 24.16 8.05 8.05
N GLU A 191 23.37 7.63 7.06
CA GLU A 191 23.86 7.15 5.77
C GLU A 191 24.15 8.32 4.83
N SER A 192 25.28 8.26 4.13
CA SER A 192 25.63 9.20 3.06
C SER A 192 25.97 8.43 1.80
N GLY A 193 25.63 8.99 0.64
CA GLY A 193 25.83 8.38 -0.67
C GLY A 193 24.55 8.32 -1.50
N PRO A 194 24.58 7.64 -2.65
CA PRO A 194 23.39 7.35 -3.42
C PRO A 194 22.31 6.67 -2.58
N MET A 195 21.05 7.05 -2.79
CA MET A 195 19.90 6.52 -2.07
C MET A 195 19.00 5.77 -3.04
N ASN A 196 18.29 4.74 -2.59
CA ASN A 196 17.27 4.11 -3.42
C ASN A 196 16.22 5.16 -3.89
N MET A 197 15.83 5.09 -5.17
CA MET A 197 14.95 6.06 -5.80
C MET A 197 13.57 6.14 -5.13
N THR A 198 12.94 5.01 -4.78
CA THR A 198 11.65 5.01 -4.05
C THR A 198 11.78 5.73 -2.71
N ARG A 199 12.82 5.41 -1.93
CA ARG A 199 13.10 6.05 -0.64
C ARG A 199 13.32 7.56 -0.81
N TYR A 200 14.10 7.96 -1.82
CA TYR A 200 14.37 9.36 -2.13
C TYR A 200 13.09 10.13 -2.49
N LEU A 201 12.31 9.62 -3.45
CA LEU A 201 11.08 10.25 -3.93
C LEU A 201 10.03 10.37 -2.82
N THR A 202 10.04 9.47 -1.83
CA THR A 202 9.07 9.48 -0.73
C THR A 202 9.31 10.63 0.26
N SER A 203 10.56 10.96 0.62
CA SER A 203 10.81 11.86 1.76
C SER A 203 12.08 12.72 1.71
N TYR A 204 12.81 12.71 0.60
CA TYR A 204 14.07 13.45 0.43
C TYR A 204 14.01 14.46 -0.72
N ARG A 205 12.81 14.69 -1.26
CA ARG A 205 12.53 15.79 -2.15
C ARG A 205 12.22 17.05 -1.35
N GLY A 206 12.62 18.20 -1.89
CA GLY A 206 12.35 19.49 -1.29
C GLY A 206 13.36 19.93 -0.24
N GLY A 207 13.02 21.02 0.45
CA GLY A 207 13.86 21.76 1.38
C GLY A 207 13.07 22.86 2.07
N ASP A 208 13.73 23.93 2.51
CA ASP A 208 13.12 24.97 3.36
C ASP A 208 11.91 25.69 2.72
N TYR A 209 11.85 25.74 1.39
CA TYR A 209 10.84 26.50 0.63
C TYR A 209 9.91 25.60 -0.20
N TYR A 210 10.12 24.28 -0.17
CA TYR A 210 9.41 23.33 -1.02
C TYR A 210 9.25 21.99 -0.31
N THR A 211 8.02 21.49 -0.25
CA THR A 211 7.69 20.23 0.44
C THR A 211 7.96 18.98 -0.39
N GLY A 212 8.54 19.10 -1.58
CA GLY A 212 8.77 17.96 -2.48
C GLY A 212 7.52 17.48 -3.22
N THR A 213 6.37 18.12 -3.01
CA THR A 213 5.12 17.85 -3.74
C THR A 213 4.21 19.08 -3.82
N LEU A 214 3.47 19.22 -4.93
CA LEU A 214 2.38 20.16 -5.14
C LEU A 214 1.00 19.49 -5.13
N ASP A 215 0.93 18.17 -5.30
CA ASP A 215 -0.31 17.39 -5.34
C ASP A 215 -0.54 16.49 -4.11
N GLN A 216 0.17 16.79 -3.02
CA GLN A 216 0.14 16.03 -1.75
C GLN A 216 0.60 14.58 -1.90
N GLY A 217 1.39 14.29 -2.94
CA GLY A 217 1.95 12.99 -3.27
C GLY A 217 0.99 12.06 -4.02
N ALA A 218 -0.06 12.58 -4.63
CA ALA A 218 -1.04 11.79 -5.38
C ALA A 218 -0.41 11.04 -6.56
N ALA A 219 0.41 11.73 -7.37
CA ALA A 219 1.08 11.10 -8.52
C ALA A 219 2.08 10.01 -8.09
N LEU A 220 2.86 10.27 -7.02
CA LEU A 220 3.77 9.26 -6.46
C LEU A 220 3.00 8.05 -5.91
N GLY A 221 1.94 8.31 -5.14
CA GLY A 221 1.10 7.26 -4.54
C GLY A 221 0.49 6.33 -5.58
N SER A 222 0.01 6.88 -6.70
CA SER A 222 -0.52 6.10 -7.82
C SER A 222 0.55 5.19 -8.44
N VAL A 223 1.71 5.76 -8.80
CA VAL A 223 2.82 5.00 -9.39
C VAL A 223 3.32 3.90 -8.45
N LEU A 224 3.45 4.20 -7.16
CA LEU A 224 3.90 3.21 -6.17
C LEU A 224 2.86 2.11 -5.94
N THR A 225 1.57 2.43 -6.00
CA THR A 225 0.48 1.43 -5.89
C THR A 225 0.59 0.39 -7.00
N ASP A 226 0.86 0.84 -8.23
CA ASP A 226 1.08 -0.05 -9.37
C ASP A 226 2.43 -0.79 -9.27
N ALA A 227 3.52 -0.06 -9.05
CA ALA A 227 4.87 -0.61 -9.08
C ALA A 227 5.17 -1.55 -7.90
N ALA A 228 4.52 -1.35 -6.75
CA ALA A 228 4.60 -2.26 -5.62
C ALA A 228 3.76 -3.53 -5.82
N ASN A 229 3.02 -3.70 -6.92
CA ASN A 229 2.20 -4.87 -7.14
C ASN A 229 2.78 -5.84 -8.19
N ALA A 230 3.25 -7.01 -7.77
CA ALA A 230 3.85 -7.98 -8.70
C ALA A 230 2.88 -8.64 -9.70
N GLY A 231 1.57 -8.49 -9.50
CA GLY A 231 0.55 -9.29 -10.19
C GLY A 231 0.53 -10.76 -9.75
N GLN A 232 -0.39 -11.53 -10.33
CA GLN A 232 -0.60 -12.93 -9.99
C GLN A 232 0.60 -13.80 -10.41
N PRO A 233 1.06 -14.74 -9.55
CA PRO A 233 2.08 -15.70 -9.93
C PRO A 233 1.59 -16.55 -11.12
N PRO A 234 2.36 -16.61 -12.22
CA PRO A 234 2.16 -17.59 -13.27
C PRO A 234 2.59 -18.99 -12.75
N ALA A 235 2.30 -20.04 -13.53
CA ALA A 235 2.69 -21.40 -13.15
C ALA A 235 4.22 -21.53 -12.98
N VAL A 236 4.63 -22.15 -11.88
CA VAL A 236 6.04 -22.41 -11.55
C VAL A 236 6.74 -23.18 -12.68
N GLY A 237 7.96 -22.77 -13.01
CA GLY A 237 8.79 -23.41 -14.04
C GLY A 237 8.55 -22.93 -15.47
N THR A 238 7.71 -21.90 -15.66
CA THR A 238 7.55 -21.22 -16.96
C THR A 238 8.55 -20.05 -17.10
N ALA A 239 8.89 -19.66 -18.32
CA ALA A 239 9.73 -18.46 -18.54
C ALA A 239 9.06 -17.18 -17.98
N GLU A 240 7.73 -17.10 -18.04
CA GLU A 240 6.97 -16.00 -17.44
C GLU A 240 7.11 -15.98 -15.91
N TYR A 241 7.26 -17.14 -15.26
CA TYR A 241 7.53 -17.23 -13.82
C TYR A 241 8.84 -16.57 -13.45
N ASP A 242 9.92 -16.80 -14.20
CA ASP A 242 11.21 -16.15 -13.93
C ASP A 242 11.11 -14.62 -14.07
N HIS A 243 10.40 -14.14 -15.09
CA HIS A 243 10.13 -12.70 -15.26
C HIS A 243 9.24 -12.13 -14.14
N TRP A 244 8.22 -12.86 -13.72
CA TRP A 244 7.38 -12.49 -12.58
C TRP A 244 8.16 -12.49 -11.27
N LEU A 245 9.08 -13.43 -11.09
CA LEU A 245 9.90 -13.55 -9.89
C LEU A 245 10.76 -12.29 -9.70
N GLU A 246 11.40 -11.82 -10.77
CA GLU A 246 12.15 -10.55 -10.77
C GLU A 246 11.25 -9.33 -10.52
N ARG A 247 10.04 -9.30 -11.09
CA ARG A 247 9.03 -8.25 -10.79
C ARG A 247 8.62 -8.26 -9.33
N SER A 248 8.39 -9.43 -8.74
CA SER A 248 8.00 -9.56 -7.34
C SER A 248 9.12 -9.12 -6.39
N LYS A 249 10.39 -9.37 -6.77
CA LYS A 249 11.56 -8.85 -6.05
C LYS A 249 11.58 -7.33 -6.04
N ARG A 250 11.38 -6.69 -7.20
CA ARG A 250 11.33 -5.24 -7.31
C ARG A 250 10.15 -4.66 -6.54
N SER A 251 8.96 -5.24 -6.69
CA SER A 251 7.74 -4.86 -5.96
C SER A 251 7.94 -4.89 -4.44
N ALA A 252 8.52 -5.96 -3.88
CA ALA A 252 8.84 -6.04 -2.45
C ALA A 252 9.91 -5.02 -2.03
N THR A 253 10.88 -4.72 -2.90
CA THR A 253 11.93 -3.73 -2.65
C THR A 253 11.38 -2.31 -2.65
N ILE A 254 10.45 -2.00 -3.56
CA ILE A 254 9.74 -0.72 -3.62
C ILE A 254 8.91 -0.52 -2.35
N ALA A 255 8.10 -1.50 -1.96
CA ALA A 255 7.29 -1.41 -0.74
C ALA A 255 8.14 -1.22 0.53
N ALA A 256 9.26 -1.95 0.66
CA ALA A 256 10.14 -1.82 1.81
C ALA A 256 10.86 -0.45 1.87
N ASN A 257 11.30 0.08 0.72
CA ASN A 257 11.87 1.43 0.65
C ASN A 257 10.83 2.54 0.85
N PHE A 258 9.58 2.33 0.42
CA PHE A 258 8.48 3.23 0.71
C PHE A 258 8.23 3.31 2.21
N ILE A 259 8.15 2.17 2.91
CA ILE A 259 7.99 2.15 4.38
C ILE A 259 9.12 2.92 5.07
N GLN A 260 10.37 2.66 4.68
CA GLN A 260 11.52 3.34 5.26
C GLN A 260 11.49 4.84 4.97
N GLY A 261 11.30 5.24 3.71
CA GLY A 261 11.23 6.65 3.32
C GLY A 261 10.09 7.39 4.02
N TYR A 262 8.88 6.79 4.06
CA TYR A 262 7.73 7.41 4.73
C TYR A 262 8.02 7.64 6.21
N GLN A 263 8.57 6.65 6.92
CA GLN A 263 8.96 6.81 8.32
C GLN A 263 10.07 7.86 8.48
N GLU A 264 11.04 7.94 7.56
CA GLU A 264 12.08 8.97 7.57
C GLU A 264 11.54 10.38 7.27
N GLY A 265 10.42 10.49 6.55
CA GLY A 265 9.64 11.71 6.38
C GLY A 265 8.97 12.14 7.68
N LEU A 266 8.30 11.21 8.39
CA LEU A 266 7.72 11.46 9.72
C LEU A 266 8.78 11.79 10.79
N ASN A 267 10.02 11.35 10.58
CA ASN A 267 11.12 11.66 11.48
C ASN A 267 11.64 13.10 11.30
N ILE A 268 11.22 13.86 10.28
CA ILE A 268 11.63 15.25 10.08
C ILE A 268 11.15 16.09 11.27
N SER A 269 12.08 16.78 11.92
CA SER A 269 11.79 17.64 13.06
C SER A 269 10.90 18.79 12.63
N GLY A 270 9.73 18.88 13.24
CA GLY A 270 8.77 19.95 12.99
C GLY A 270 7.67 19.96 14.04
N ASP A 271 6.93 21.05 14.09
CA ASP A 271 5.70 21.10 14.87
C ASP A 271 4.63 20.20 14.22
N SER A 272 3.74 19.62 15.03
CA SER A 272 2.54 18.95 14.51
C SER A 272 1.47 19.98 14.18
N TYR A 273 0.77 19.82 13.05
CA TYR A 273 -0.42 20.63 12.74
C TYR A 273 -1.67 19.84 13.13
N GLN A 274 -2.42 20.33 14.13
CA GLN A 274 -3.60 19.64 14.66
C GLN A 274 -3.31 18.18 15.02
N GLY A 275 -2.20 17.92 15.70
CA GLY A 275 -1.75 16.57 16.09
C GLY A 275 -1.25 15.68 14.94
N ALA A 276 -1.47 16.05 13.68
CA ALA A 276 -0.89 15.36 12.52
C ALA A 276 0.56 15.76 12.29
N ASP A 277 1.35 14.82 11.80
CA ASP A 277 2.72 15.09 11.37
C ASP A 277 2.75 16.11 10.22
N THR A 278 3.73 17.01 10.19
CA THR A 278 3.85 18.00 9.11
C THR A 278 4.13 17.32 7.76
N PHE A 279 4.98 16.29 7.74
CA PHE A 279 5.23 15.51 6.52
C PHE A 279 3.96 14.80 6.09
N GLY A 280 3.30 14.06 7.00
CA GLY A 280 2.07 13.35 6.67
C GLY A 280 0.95 14.27 6.19
N ASN A 281 0.79 15.46 6.80
CA ASN A 281 -0.23 16.43 6.40
C ASN A 281 0.04 17.05 5.02
N THR A 282 1.31 17.30 4.69
CA THR A 282 1.70 17.79 3.35
C THR A 282 1.61 16.69 2.29
N HIS A 283 1.64 15.43 2.70
CA HIS A 283 1.57 14.23 1.86
C HIS A 283 0.28 13.43 2.06
N ALA A 284 -0.84 14.10 2.33
CA ALA A 284 -2.08 13.43 2.72
C ALA A 284 -2.68 12.52 1.62
N ALA A 285 -2.43 12.78 0.33
CA ALA A 285 -2.81 11.85 -0.74
C ALA A 285 -1.90 10.61 -0.78
N LEU A 286 -0.60 10.78 -0.52
CA LEU A 286 0.34 9.65 -0.37
C LEU A 286 0.02 8.81 0.86
N ARG A 287 -0.39 9.45 1.98
CA ARG A 287 -0.88 8.77 3.19
C ARG A 287 -2.04 7.84 2.85
N HIS A 288 -3.02 8.32 2.08
CA HIS A 288 -4.13 7.50 1.62
C HIS A 288 -3.64 6.32 0.74
N ALA A 289 -2.79 6.61 -0.24
CA ALA A 289 -2.22 5.59 -1.15
C ALA A 289 -1.35 4.54 -0.42
N ALA A 290 -0.80 4.87 0.75
CA ALA A 290 -0.05 3.92 1.58
C ALA A 290 -0.89 2.67 1.90
N GLY A 291 -2.21 2.80 2.05
CA GLY A 291 -3.10 1.65 2.24
C GLY A 291 -3.06 0.67 1.07
N ASP A 292 -3.02 1.16 -0.17
CA ASP A 292 -2.98 0.33 -1.38
C ASP A 292 -1.59 -0.28 -1.62
N ILE A 293 -0.54 0.54 -1.45
CA ILE A 293 0.87 0.10 -1.56
C ILE A 293 1.14 -1.05 -0.58
N LEU A 294 0.72 -0.90 0.68
CA LEU A 294 1.04 -1.81 1.76
C LEU A 294 0.11 -3.03 1.85
N SER A 295 -1.15 -2.91 1.44
CA SER A 295 -2.09 -4.05 1.41
C SER A 295 -1.60 -5.17 0.48
N SER A 296 -0.93 -4.81 -0.63
CA SER A 296 -0.26 -5.76 -1.53
C SER A 296 0.85 -6.58 -0.86
N HIS A 297 1.35 -6.13 0.30
CA HIS A 297 2.46 -6.73 1.04
C HIS A 297 2.11 -7.08 2.49
N VAL A 298 0.82 -7.23 2.80
CA VAL A 298 0.39 -7.44 4.19
C VAL A 298 0.95 -8.73 4.81
N ASN A 299 1.28 -9.74 3.99
CA ASN A 299 2.02 -10.95 4.40
C ASN A 299 3.45 -10.64 4.89
N SER A 300 4.14 -9.70 4.22
CA SER A 300 5.48 -9.25 4.61
C SER A 300 5.40 -8.38 5.88
N LEU A 301 4.37 -7.54 6.00
CA LEU A 301 4.13 -6.73 7.21
C LEU A 301 3.86 -7.61 8.43
N SER A 302 2.96 -8.60 8.32
CA SER A 302 2.65 -9.51 9.42
C SER A 302 3.89 -10.30 9.87
N ALA A 303 4.68 -10.80 8.91
CA ALA A 303 5.95 -11.47 9.21
C ALA A 303 7.06 -10.54 9.72
N SER A 304 6.92 -9.22 9.60
CA SER A 304 7.95 -8.25 10.00
C SER A 304 7.74 -7.69 11.40
N LEU A 305 6.49 -7.48 11.82
CA LEU A 305 6.17 -6.70 13.02
C LEU A 305 6.55 -7.37 14.35
N GLU A 306 6.92 -8.66 14.36
CA GLU A 306 7.59 -9.29 15.53
C GLU A 306 8.99 -8.71 15.81
N GLY A 307 9.55 -7.93 14.86
CA GLY A 307 10.81 -7.21 15.02
C GLY A 307 12.04 -8.10 14.96
N HIS A 308 12.85 -7.93 13.93
CA HIS A 308 14.00 -8.82 13.66
C HIS A 308 15.33 -8.11 13.88
N GLU A 309 16.27 -8.81 14.51
CA GLU A 309 17.67 -8.39 14.51
C GLU A 309 18.26 -8.66 13.12
N LEU A 310 18.49 -7.59 12.37
CA LEU A 310 19.12 -7.66 11.04
C LEU A 310 20.59 -7.23 11.14
N PRO A 311 21.54 -7.96 10.52
CA PRO A 311 22.98 -7.64 10.57
C PRO A 311 23.36 -6.25 10.03
N GLY A 312 22.45 -5.59 9.32
CA GLY A 312 22.57 -4.21 8.82
C GLY A 312 21.35 -3.83 7.97
N GLY A 313 21.08 -2.52 7.88
CA GLY A 313 19.98 -1.97 7.09
C GLY A 313 18.62 -1.98 7.78
N ALA A 314 17.66 -1.24 7.21
CA ALA A 314 16.31 -1.12 7.76
C ALA A 314 15.43 -2.33 7.44
N PHE A 315 15.76 -3.10 6.40
CA PHE A 315 15.03 -4.30 5.98
C PHE A 315 15.92 -5.25 5.17
N ARG A 316 15.40 -6.45 4.89
CA ARG A 316 15.96 -7.40 3.91
C ARG A 316 14.87 -7.98 3.01
N ILE A 317 15.24 -8.36 1.79
CA ILE A 317 14.36 -9.08 0.87
C ILE A 317 14.68 -10.58 0.95
N ASN A 318 13.70 -11.40 1.36
CA ASN A 318 13.86 -12.84 1.53
C ASN A 318 13.60 -13.56 0.22
N SER A 319 14.35 -14.63 -0.03
CA SER A 319 14.05 -15.51 -1.16
C SER A 319 12.66 -16.14 -0.99
N PRO A 320 11.91 -16.28 -2.10
CA PRO A 320 10.56 -16.84 -2.10
C PRO A 320 10.56 -18.28 -1.57
N GLN A 321 9.46 -18.66 -0.90
CA GLN A 321 9.19 -20.03 -0.47
C GLN A 321 7.99 -20.58 -1.23
N GLY A 322 8.18 -21.69 -1.95
CA GLY A 322 7.10 -22.31 -2.73
C GLY A 322 6.65 -21.44 -3.91
N GLU A 323 5.34 -21.25 -4.05
CA GLU A 323 4.71 -20.47 -5.12
C GLU A 323 4.56 -18.97 -4.79
N SER A 324 4.98 -18.57 -3.58
CA SER A 324 4.93 -17.17 -3.14
C SER A 324 6.02 -16.32 -3.78
N GLY A 325 5.74 -15.03 -3.96
CA GLY A 325 6.72 -14.05 -4.44
C GLY A 325 7.78 -13.71 -3.38
N TYR A 326 8.68 -12.78 -3.70
CA TYR A 326 9.60 -12.23 -2.71
C TYR A 326 8.84 -11.49 -1.59
N GLU A 327 9.29 -11.68 -0.36
CA GLU A 327 8.77 -10.98 0.83
C GLU A 327 9.88 -10.16 1.49
N PHE A 328 9.53 -9.04 2.12
CA PHE A 328 10.48 -8.29 2.95
C PHE A 328 10.37 -8.63 4.43
N ARG A 329 11.46 -8.40 5.17
CA ARG A 329 11.49 -8.39 6.64
C ARG A 329 12.09 -7.08 7.12
N LEU A 330 11.37 -6.38 8.00
CA LEU A 330 11.84 -5.13 8.61
C LEU A 330 12.76 -5.40 9.82
N SER A 331 13.71 -4.51 10.06
CA SER A 331 14.55 -4.53 11.26
C SER A 331 13.73 -4.12 12.48
N ARG A 332 14.14 -4.58 13.67
CA ARG A 332 13.52 -4.17 14.93
C ARG A 332 13.52 -2.65 15.12
N ASN A 333 14.59 -1.97 14.72
CA ASN A 333 14.69 -0.52 14.83
C ASN A 333 13.65 0.20 13.95
N LEU A 334 13.46 -0.25 12.70
CA LEU A 334 12.43 0.33 11.84
C LEU A 334 11.01 0.00 12.34
N VAL A 335 10.77 -1.22 12.83
CA VAL A 335 9.48 -1.62 13.43
C VAL A 335 9.15 -0.75 14.64
N ASP A 336 10.11 -0.50 15.51
CA ASP A 336 9.96 0.37 16.67
C ASP A 336 9.59 1.80 16.25
N GLN A 337 10.24 2.37 15.22
CA GLN A 337 9.90 3.69 14.70
C GLN A 337 8.49 3.74 14.10
N ILE A 338 8.11 2.73 13.32
CA ILE A 338 6.76 2.58 12.75
C ILE A 338 5.68 2.50 13.83
N ARG A 339 6.00 1.93 15.00
CA ARG A 339 5.14 1.91 16.19
C ARG A 339 5.15 3.23 16.97
N GLY A 340 5.98 4.20 16.60
CA GLY A 340 6.04 5.53 17.20
C GLY A 340 7.17 5.77 18.20
N LYS A 341 8.14 4.84 18.33
CA LYS A 341 9.33 5.01 19.19
C LYS A 341 10.32 6.00 18.55
N GLY A 342 10.94 6.85 19.38
CA GLY A 342 12.10 7.66 18.94
C GLY A 342 11.92 9.18 18.90
N GLY A 343 11.13 9.78 19.81
CA GLY A 343 11.14 11.23 20.07
C GLY A 343 10.39 12.12 19.05
N GLY A 344 10.31 11.72 17.77
CA GLY A 344 9.53 12.40 16.72
C GLY A 344 8.02 12.28 16.91
N GLY A 345 7.55 11.24 17.61
CA GLY A 345 6.16 11.12 18.09
C GLY A 345 5.13 10.59 17.10
N ASN A 346 5.47 10.34 15.83
CA ASN A 346 4.54 9.85 14.81
C ASN A 346 5.11 8.62 14.09
N GLY A 347 4.61 7.44 14.46
CA GLY A 347 4.85 6.21 13.70
C GLY A 347 3.94 6.14 12.47
N LEU A 348 4.38 5.42 11.43
CA LEU A 348 3.62 5.23 10.19
C LEU A 348 2.12 4.94 10.44
N PHE A 349 1.77 3.94 11.25
CA PHE A 349 0.36 3.60 11.49
C PHE A 349 -0.44 4.74 12.13
N THR A 350 0.18 5.47 13.07
CA THR A 350 -0.43 6.64 13.71
C THR A 350 -0.68 7.75 12.70
N ASP A 351 0.25 7.99 11.77
CA ASP A 351 0.03 8.97 10.71
C ASP A 351 -1.07 8.53 9.74
N LEU A 352 -1.13 7.25 9.36
CA LEU A 352 -2.22 6.71 8.52
C LEU A 352 -3.60 6.89 9.15
N ALA A 353 -3.71 6.99 10.48
CA ALA A 353 -4.97 7.22 11.16
C ALA A 353 -5.60 8.61 10.86
N PHE A 354 -4.80 9.54 10.34
CA PHE A 354 -5.28 10.85 9.88
C PHE A 354 -5.88 10.83 8.47
N ASP A 355 -5.86 9.70 7.76
CA ASP A 355 -6.71 9.50 6.59
C ASP A 355 -8.17 9.30 7.05
N GLN A 356 -8.90 10.41 7.11
CA GLN A 356 -10.18 10.49 7.80
C GLN A 356 -11.33 9.89 6.97
N PRO A 357 -12.25 9.13 7.60
CA PRO A 357 -13.51 8.73 6.96
C PRO A 357 -14.55 9.86 6.92
N PHE A 358 -15.28 9.95 5.81
CA PHE A 358 -16.38 10.87 5.55
C PHE A 358 -17.62 10.11 5.07
N ASP A 359 -18.76 10.42 5.67
CA ASP A 359 -20.08 9.97 5.20
C ASP A 359 -20.41 10.67 3.88
N ILE A 360 -20.11 10.00 2.77
CA ILE A 360 -20.44 10.47 1.42
C ILE A 360 -21.76 9.88 0.90
N ASN A 361 -22.28 8.84 1.56
CA ASN A 361 -23.43 8.05 1.12
C ASN A 361 -24.75 8.43 1.84
N ASN A 362 -24.68 9.36 2.80
CA ASN A 362 -25.77 9.77 3.71
C ASN A 362 -26.30 8.62 4.57
N THR A 363 -25.37 7.83 5.10
CA THR A 363 -25.57 6.61 5.90
C THR A 363 -24.87 6.78 7.26
N PRO A 364 -25.26 7.77 8.09
CA PRO A 364 -24.50 8.17 9.27
C PRO A 364 -24.37 7.09 10.36
N ASP A 365 -25.19 6.03 10.27
CA ASP A 365 -25.17 4.88 11.18
C ASP A 365 -24.35 3.70 10.64
N ASP A 366 -23.90 3.72 9.37
CA ASP A 366 -23.08 2.69 8.75
C ASP A 366 -21.67 3.19 8.45
N LEU A 367 -20.83 3.25 9.49
CA LEU A 367 -19.45 3.75 9.38
C LEU A 367 -18.55 2.91 8.45
N ASN A 368 -19.02 1.75 8.03
CA ASN A 368 -18.24 0.86 7.16
C ASN A 368 -18.24 1.36 5.71
N ASP A 369 -19.22 2.19 5.32
CA ASP A 369 -19.32 2.78 3.99
C ASP A 369 -18.78 4.21 3.86
N ASP A 370 -18.21 4.75 4.95
CA ASP A 370 -17.50 6.02 4.94
C ASP A 370 -16.19 5.93 4.12
N GLU A 371 -15.94 6.95 3.29
CA GLU A 371 -14.78 7.03 2.40
C GLU A 371 -13.80 8.14 2.78
N SER A 372 -12.56 8.03 2.31
CA SER A 372 -11.58 9.12 2.37
C SER A 372 -11.93 10.24 1.38
N LEU A 373 -11.43 11.45 1.65
CA LEU A 373 -11.45 12.56 0.68
C LEU A 373 -10.75 12.23 -0.65
N TYR A 374 -9.85 11.25 -0.63
CA TYR A 374 -9.11 10.80 -1.81
C TYR A 374 -9.81 9.63 -2.54
N GLY A 375 -10.99 9.22 -2.05
CA GLY A 375 -11.85 8.18 -2.62
C GLY A 375 -11.64 6.79 -1.99
N GLY A 376 -12.71 6.01 -1.88
CA GLY A 376 -12.65 4.66 -1.33
C GLY A 376 -12.31 4.59 0.17
N PRO A 377 -12.07 3.39 0.72
CA PRO A 377 -11.82 3.21 2.15
C PRO A 377 -10.53 3.89 2.63
N THR A 378 -10.46 4.22 3.92
CA THR A 378 -9.27 4.83 4.53
C THR A 378 -8.06 3.88 4.49
N ALA A 379 -6.84 4.42 4.57
CA ALA A 379 -5.60 3.65 4.53
C ALA A 379 -5.56 2.53 5.59
N LEU A 380 -5.97 2.82 6.83
CA LEU A 380 -6.04 1.81 7.89
C LEU A 380 -7.16 0.79 7.66
N ALA A 381 -8.29 1.19 7.07
CA ALA A 381 -9.35 0.23 6.70
C ALA A 381 -8.85 -0.75 5.63
N LYS A 382 -8.21 -0.26 4.55
CA LYS A 382 -7.59 -1.10 3.51
C LYS A 382 -6.62 -2.13 4.10
N LEU A 383 -5.76 -1.69 5.02
CA LEU A 383 -4.81 -2.55 5.72
C LEU A 383 -5.47 -3.56 6.65
N LEU A 384 -6.50 -3.17 7.39
CA LEU A 384 -7.25 -4.07 8.26
C LEU A 384 -7.91 -5.18 7.44
N HIS A 385 -8.57 -4.83 6.34
CA HIS A 385 -9.21 -5.80 5.45
C HIS A 385 -8.19 -6.79 4.86
N ALA A 386 -7.07 -6.29 4.34
CA ALA A 386 -5.99 -7.14 3.83
C ALA A 386 -5.45 -8.08 4.92
N SER A 387 -5.27 -7.59 6.14
CA SER A 387 -4.74 -8.36 7.26
C SER A 387 -5.68 -9.46 7.73
N VAL A 388 -6.98 -9.16 7.89
CA VAL A 388 -7.96 -10.17 8.31
C VAL A 388 -8.18 -11.21 7.21
N ALA A 389 -8.17 -10.82 5.94
CA ALA A 389 -8.25 -11.76 4.82
C ALA A 389 -7.01 -12.66 4.75
N GLY A 390 -5.81 -12.10 4.92
CA GLY A 390 -4.56 -12.86 4.97
C GLY A 390 -4.54 -13.86 6.13
N GLN A 391 -4.95 -13.43 7.32
CA GLN A 391 -5.10 -14.31 8.47
C GLN A 391 -6.07 -15.46 8.20
N GLN A 392 -7.23 -15.19 7.57
CA GLN A 392 -8.21 -16.23 7.25
C GLN A 392 -7.65 -17.27 6.26
N ILE A 393 -6.86 -16.86 5.26
CA ILE A 393 -6.18 -17.77 4.33
C ILE A 393 -5.22 -18.69 5.07
N ASP A 394 -4.36 -18.11 5.92
CA ASP A 394 -3.35 -18.86 6.67
C ASP A 394 -4.01 -19.82 7.68
N LEU A 395 -5.06 -19.37 8.39
CA LEU A 395 -5.82 -20.21 9.32
C LEU A 395 -6.50 -21.38 8.63
N THR A 396 -7.11 -21.16 7.46
CA THR A 396 -7.78 -22.22 6.69
C THR A 396 -6.75 -23.24 6.18
N THR A 397 -5.58 -22.76 5.74
CA THR A 397 -4.47 -23.63 5.31
C THR A 397 -3.92 -24.46 6.46
N ALA A 398 -3.75 -23.86 7.64
CA ALA A 398 -3.35 -24.54 8.86
C ALA A 398 -4.39 -25.59 9.30
N ALA A 399 -5.67 -25.23 9.31
CA ALA A 399 -6.76 -26.11 9.70
C ALA A 399 -6.92 -27.32 8.76
N ALA A 400 -6.65 -27.16 7.46
CA ALA A 400 -6.73 -28.24 6.48
C ALA A 400 -5.76 -29.41 6.77
N THR A 401 -4.70 -29.17 7.55
CA THR A 401 -3.77 -30.24 7.97
C THR A 401 -4.40 -31.23 8.96
N GLY A 402 -5.49 -30.85 9.62
CA GLY A 402 -6.09 -31.57 10.75
C GLY A 402 -5.29 -31.46 12.07
N ASP A 403 -4.09 -30.87 12.04
CA ASP A 403 -3.33 -30.48 13.23
C ASP A 403 -3.50 -28.99 13.50
N PHE A 404 -4.48 -28.69 14.36
CA PHE A 404 -4.85 -27.31 14.68
C PHE A 404 -3.77 -26.55 15.46
N SER A 405 -2.72 -27.21 15.97
CA SER A 405 -1.63 -26.51 16.67
C SER A 405 -0.92 -25.50 15.77
N SER A 406 -0.87 -25.73 14.46
CA SER A 406 -0.30 -24.79 13.48
C SER A 406 -1.05 -23.45 13.39
N MET A 407 -2.32 -23.40 13.84
CA MET A 407 -3.10 -22.16 13.89
C MET A 407 -2.59 -21.16 14.92
N THR A 408 -1.85 -21.60 15.95
CA THR A 408 -1.26 -20.66 16.93
C THR A 408 -0.16 -19.82 16.30
N ALA A 409 0.67 -20.42 15.44
CA ALA A 409 1.71 -19.69 14.70
C ALA A 409 1.09 -18.67 13.73
N VAL A 410 -0.09 -18.95 13.18
CA VAL A 410 -0.85 -17.98 12.38
C VAL A 410 -1.31 -16.80 13.25
N GLN A 411 -1.82 -17.06 14.46
CA GLN A 411 -2.21 -15.99 15.38
C GLN A 411 -1.02 -15.12 15.78
N ASP A 412 0.13 -15.72 16.11
CA ASP A 412 1.37 -14.99 16.45
C ASP A 412 1.84 -14.08 15.30
N ARG A 413 1.76 -14.58 14.06
CA ARG A 413 2.14 -13.81 12.87
C ARG A 413 1.23 -12.59 12.64
N TRP A 414 -0.09 -12.76 12.78
CA TRP A 414 -1.05 -11.73 12.37
C TRP A 414 -1.47 -10.78 13.51
N ALA A 415 -1.35 -11.19 14.78
CA ALA A 415 -1.73 -10.35 15.91
C ALA A 415 -0.99 -8.99 15.96
N PRO A 416 0.33 -8.89 15.70
CA PRO A 416 1.05 -7.62 15.75
C PRO A 416 0.54 -6.56 14.75
N VAL A 417 0.21 -6.97 13.51
CA VAL A 417 -0.29 -6.02 12.49
C VAL A 417 -1.72 -5.58 12.80
N LEU A 418 -2.58 -6.50 13.24
CA LEU A 418 -3.97 -6.20 13.59
C LEU A 418 -4.07 -5.27 14.82
N ASP A 419 -3.26 -5.51 15.85
CA ASP A 419 -3.17 -4.62 17.02
C ASP A 419 -2.60 -3.24 16.63
N ALA A 420 -1.53 -3.18 15.83
CA ALA A 420 -0.94 -1.91 15.40
C ALA A 420 -1.95 -1.03 14.64
N ILE A 421 -2.69 -1.60 13.68
CA ILE A 421 -3.70 -0.88 12.89
C ILE A 421 -4.83 -0.37 13.79
N THR A 422 -5.39 -1.22 14.65
CA THR A 422 -6.57 -0.87 15.46
C THR A 422 -6.25 0.05 16.63
N ALA A 423 -5.01 0.03 17.14
CA ALA A 423 -4.57 0.90 18.22
C ALA A 423 -4.06 2.27 17.74
N ALA A 424 -3.71 2.41 16.45
CA ALA A 424 -3.07 3.61 15.91
C ALA A 424 -3.81 4.94 16.21
N PRO A 425 -5.15 5.04 16.07
CA PRO A 425 -5.84 6.31 16.36
C PRO A 425 -5.68 6.76 17.82
N GLY A 426 -5.54 5.81 18.76
CA GLY A 426 -5.37 6.11 20.19
C GLY A 426 -3.96 6.53 20.60
N GLN A 427 -2.99 6.51 19.67
CA GLN A 427 -1.58 6.78 19.95
C GLN A 427 -1.12 8.19 19.58
N ALA A 428 -1.91 8.94 18.81
CA ALA A 428 -1.53 10.28 18.43
C ALA A 428 -1.52 11.24 19.64
N ARG A 429 -0.71 12.29 19.57
CA ARG A 429 -0.61 13.31 20.62
C ARG A 429 -1.92 14.11 20.74
N ILE A 430 -2.32 14.35 21.99
CA ILE A 430 -3.68 14.57 22.54
C ILE A 430 -4.52 15.77 21.96
N GLU A 431 -4.06 16.50 20.95
CA GLU A 431 -4.72 17.76 20.52
C GLU A 431 -5.87 17.60 19.49
N THR A 432 -6.09 16.41 18.92
CA THR A 432 -7.12 16.18 17.88
C THR A 432 -8.02 15.01 18.22
N SER A 433 -9.07 15.27 19.01
CA SER A 433 -10.04 14.21 19.32
C SER A 433 -10.87 13.82 18.09
N THR A 434 -11.39 14.77 17.29
CA THR A 434 -12.48 14.46 16.34
C THR A 434 -12.08 13.61 15.14
N VAL A 435 -10.93 13.87 14.52
CA VAL A 435 -10.46 13.13 13.32
C VAL A 435 -10.17 11.69 13.71
N LEU A 436 -9.36 11.51 14.76
CA LEU A 436 -8.98 10.20 15.26
C LEU A 436 -10.15 9.45 15.90
N ASP A 437 -11.11 10.15 16.51
CA ASP A 437 -12.36 9.56 16.98
C ASP A 437 -13.20 8.99 15.82
N ALA A 438 -13.23 9.66 14.66
CA ALA A 438 -13.92 9.14 13.47
C ALA A 438 -13.24 7.87 12.94
N THR A 439 -11.91 7.91 12.73
CA THR A 439 -11.13 6.74 12.31
C THR A 439 -11.25 5.59 13.31
N ASN A 440 -11.16 5.86 14.61
CA ASN A 440 -11.31 4.86 15.66
C ASN A 440 -12.70 4.22 15.66
N ARG A 441 -13.76 5.01 15.46
CA ARG A 441 -15.14 4.48 15.36
C ARG A 441 -15.30 3.61 14.11
N GLN A 442 -14.76 4.03 12.97
CA GLN A 442 -14.77 3.22 11.75
C GLN A 442 -14.04 1.89 11.96
N LEU A 443 -12.80 1.90 12.48
CA LEU A 443 -12.03 0.67 12.70
C LEU A 443 -12.69 -0.28 13.72
N LYS A 444 -13.32 0.25 14.77
CA LYS A 444 -14.13 -0.55 15.71
C LYS A 444 -15.33 -1.18 15.01
N SER A 445 -16.02 -0.42 14.17
CA SER A 445 -17.15 -0.92 13.39
C SER A 445 -16.72 -2.03 12.44
N LEU A 446 -15.62 -1.82 11.70
CA LEU A 446 -15.05 -2.81 10.78
C LEU A 446 -14.60 -4.08 11.51
N ALA A 447 -13.94 -3.95 12.65
CA ALA A 447 -13.57 -5.11 13.47
C ALA A 447 -14.82 -5.86 13.95
N ALA A 448 -15.78 -5.16 14.57
CA ALA A 448 -16.98 -5.80 15.12
C ALA A 448 -17.89 -6.45 14.05
N SER A 449 -17.96 -5.85 12.86
CA SER A 449 -18.78 -6.37 11.75
C SER A 449 -18.14 -7.57 11.05
N GLY A 450 -16.86 -7.86 11.33
CA GLY A 450 -16.07 -8.79 10.53
C GLY A 450 -15.92 -8.29 9.09
N LEU A 451 -15.29 -9.10 8.23
CA LEU A 451 -15.07 -8.75 6.81
C LEU A 451 -16.37 -8.51 6.02
N GLY A 452 -17.55 -8.77 6.60
CA GLY A 452 -18.86 -8.69 5.98
C GLY A 452 -19.40 -7.34 5.54
N ALA A 453 -18.85 -6.25 6.06
CA ALA A 453 -19.40 -4.91 5.90
C ALA A 453 -18.71 -4.06 4.83
N LEU A 454 -18.01 -4.68 3.88
CA LEU A 454 -17.41 -3.90 2.79
C LEU A 454 -18.49 -3.17 1.97
N PRO A 455 -18.36 -1.84 1.76
CA PRO A 455 -19.14 -1.11 0.80
C PRO A 455 -18.64 -1.43 -0.61
N LEU A 456 -18.87 -2.64 -1.10
CA LEU A 456 -18.56 -3.00 -2.50
C LEU A 456 -19.49 -2.29 -3.51
N GLY A 457 -20.35 -1.37 -3.04
CA GLY A 457 -21.33 -0.62 -3.83
C GLY A 457 -20.73 0.28 -4.93
N GLY A 458 -19.43 0.57 -4.86
CA GLY A 458 -18.67 1.28 -5.89
C GLY A 458 -17.83 0.39 -6.82
N GLY A 459 -18.05 -0.93 -6.83
CA GLY A 459 -17.21 -1.87 -7.58
C GLY A 459 -15.84 -2.09 -6.92
N ILE A 460 -15.23 -3.24 -7.22
CA ILE A 460 -13.91 -3.68 -6.72
C ILE A 460 -12.78 -2.65 -6.99
N ASN A 461 -13.01 -1.69 -7.88
CA ASN A 461 -12.04 -0.69 -8.30
C ASN A 461 -11.66 0.34 -7.21
N SER A 462 -12.48 0.55 -6.15
CA SER A 462 -12.16 1.48 -5.04
C SER A 462 -11.19 0.91 -3.99
N LEU A 463 -10.80 -0.37 -4.14
CA LEU A 463 -9.93 -1.14 -3.25
C LEU A 463 -8.66 -1.61 -3.97
N ASP A 464 -8.20 -0.87 -4.98
CA ASP A 464 -7.22 -1.30 -5.99
C ASP A 464 -6.05 -2.14 -5.43
N GLY A 465 -5.37 -1.72 -4.36
CA GLY A 465 -4.28 -2.50 -3.75
C GLY A 465 -4.72 -3.81 -3.09
N PHE A 466 -5.81 -3.78 -2.33
CA PHE A 466 -6.39 -4.97 -1.69
C PHE A 466 -6.97 -5.94 -2.73
N SER A 467 -7.69 -5.42 -3.71
CA SER A 467 -8.29 -6.19 -4.80
C SER A 467 -7.22 -6.86 -5.65
N LYS A 468 -6.16 -6.12 -6.03
CA LYS A 468 -4.99 -6.70 -6.69
C LYS A 468 -4.33 -7.76 -5.80
N TRP A 469 -4.14 -7.52 -4.50
CA TRP A 469 -3.60 -8.53 -3.58
C TRP A 469 -4.44 -9.83 -3.57
N VAL A 470 -5.77 -9.74 -3.46
CA VAL A 470 -6.65 -10.92 -3.50
C VAL A 470 -6.51 -11.67 -4.81
N ILE A 471 -6.53 -10.94 -5.94
CA ILE A 471 -6.32 -11.53 -7.28
C ILE A 471 -4.96 -12.24 -7.34
N ASN A 472 -3.92 -11.64 -6.75
CA ASN A 472 -2.57 -12.17 -6.74
C ASN A 472 -2.40 -13.44 -5.89
N GLN A 473 -3.34 -13.77 -5.01
CA GLN A 473 -3.30 -15.04 -4.27
C GLN A 473 -3.61 -16.27 -5.15
N GLY A 474 -3.87 -16.11 -6.46
CA GLY A 474 -3.72 -17.18 -7.46
C GLY A 474 -4.78 -18.30 -7.45
N LYS A 475 -5.83 -18.20 -6.65
CA LYS A 475 -6.87 -19.25 -6.55
C LYS A 475 -7.95 -19.10 -7.64
N SER A 476 -7.54 -19.08 -8.91
CA SER A 476 -8.35 -18.72 -10.10
C SER A 476 -9.70 -19.46 -10.31
N GLY A 477 -9.97 -20.59 -9.64
CA GLY A 477 -11.28 -21.25 -9.63
C GLY A 477 -12.12 -21.00 -8.35
N ALA A 478 -11.50 -20.49 -7.30
CA ALA A 478 -12.07 -20.29 -5.98
C ALA A 478 -12.07 -18.83 -5.54
N VAL A 479 -11.57 -17.86 -6.32
CA VAL A 479 -11.59 -16.43 -5.96
C VAL A 479 -13.02 -15.96 -5.70
N ASN A 480 -14.01 -16.33 -6.51
CA ASN A 480 -15.41 -15.97 -6.23
C ASN A 480 -15.93 -16.66 -4.97
N SER A 481 -15.77 -17.98 -4.82
CA SER A 481 -16.22 -18.68 -3.61
C SER A 481 -15.45 -18.27 -2.35
N PHE A 482 -14.21 -17.83 -2.47
CA PHE A 482 -13.37 -17.30 -1.41
C PHE A 482 -13.80 -15.88 -1.05
N LEU A 483 -13.96 -14.99 -2.04
CA LEU A 483 -14.48 -13.64 -1.83
C LEU A 483 -15.89 -13.67 -1.25
N ASP A 484 -16.76 -14.56 -1.74
CA ASP A 484 -18.07 -14.85 -1.17
C ASP A 484 -17.85 -15.25 0.30
N ASN A 485 -17.11 -16.33 0.60
CA ASN A 485 -16.86 -16.81 1.98
C ASN A 485 -16.15 -15.82 2.92
N VAL A 486 -15.46 -14.83 2.38
CA VAL A 486 -14.69 -13.83 3.14
C VAL A 486 -15.50 -12.55 3.36
N PHE A 487 -16.42 -12.20 2.47
CA PHE A 487 -17.21 -10.95 2.49
C PHE A 487 -18.72 -11.24 2.58
N PHE A 488 -19.28 -11.37 3.80
CA PHE A 488 -20.73 -11.55 3.99
C PHE A 488 -21.38 -10.78 5.16
N THR A 489 -22.60 -10.32 4.93
CA THR A 489 -23.45 -9.49 5.82
C THR A 489 -23.98 -10.22 7.06
N ASN A 490 -23.16 -10.43 8.09
CA ASN A 490 -23.69 -10.72 9.42
C ASN A 490 -22.86 -10.03 10.51
N ASN A 491 -23.45 -8.98 11.08
CA ASN A 491 -22.82 -8.08 12.03
C ASN A 491 -23.27 -8.45 13.45
N VAL A 492 -22.33 -8.43 14.39
CA VAL A 492 -22.62 -7.88 15.73
C VAL A 492 -23.17 -6.48 15.49
N SER A 493 -24.39 -6.20 15.92
CA SER A 493 -25.07 -4.96 15.55
C SER A 493 -24.20 -3.73 15.87
N VAL A 494 -24.23 -2.68 15.04
CA VAL A 494 -23.47 -1.42 15.27
C VAL A 494 -23.66 -0.86 16.70
N ALA A 495 -24.79 -1.18 17.33
CA ALA A 495 -25.09 -0.85 18.73
C ALA A 495 -24.22 -1.59 19.76
N GLU A 496 -23.73 -2.80 19.47
CA GLU A 496 -22.80 -3.58 20.29
C GLU A 496 -21.33 -3.20 20.02
N ALA A 497 -20.99 -2.77 18.79
CA ALA A 497 -19.66 -2.25 18.43
C ALA A 497 -19.27 -0.99 19.24
N GLY A 498 -20.26 -0.15 19.57
CA GLY A 498 -20.07 1.02 20.44
C GLY A 498 -19.77 0.69 21.92
N GLN A 499 -19.97 -0.56 22.36
CA GLN A 499 -19.72 -1.00 23.73
C GLN A 499 -18.36 -1.68 23.92
N LEU A 500 -17.74 -2.16 22.84
CA LEU A 500 -16.45 -2.85 22.87
C LEU A 500 -15.29 -1.88 22.60
N SER A 501 -14.15 -2.14 23.23
CA SER A 501 -12.89 -1.58 22.74
C SER A 501 -12.49 -2.24 21.40
N ALA A 502 -11.65 -1.57 20.60
CA ALA A 502 -11.16 -2.14 19.34
C ALA A 502 -10.45 -3.49 19.56
N HIS A 503 -9.69 -3.60 20.65
CA HIS A 503 -9.04 -4.84 21.09
C HIS A 503 -10.04 -5.97 21.34
N GLN A 504 -11.14 -5.70 22.05
CA GLN A 504 -12.17 -6.71 22.32
C GLN A 504 -12.93 -7.11 21.04
N ALA A 505 -13.23 -6.16 20.16
CA ALA A 505 -13.83 -6.45 18.86
C ALA A 505 -12.90 -7.35 18.03
N LEU A 506 -11.59 -7.11 18.08
CA LEU A 506 -10.59 -7.93 17.41
C LEU A 506 -10.48 -9.34 18.00
N GLU A 507 -10.54 -9.50 19.33
CA GLU A 507 -10.58 -10.82 19.99
C GLU A 507 -11.78 -11.65 19.52
N VAL A 508 -12.98 -11.04 19.47
CA VAL A 508 -14.20 -11.70 18.96
C VAL A 508 -14.02 -12.10 17.49
N THR A 509 -13.45 -11.20 16.68
CA THR A 509 -13.22 -11.44 15.25
C THR A 509 -12.24 -12.60 15.01
N GLN A 510 -11.16 -12.66 15.79
CA GLN A 510 -10.19 -13.76 15.67
C GLN A 510 -10.79 -15.10 16.08
N GLN A 511 -11.64 -15.14 17.12
CA GLN A 511 -12.35 -16.36 17.48
C GLN A 511 -13.29 -16.83 16.37
N ALA A 512 -14.04 -15.90 15.76
CA ALA A 512 -14.88 -16.20 14.60
C ALA A 512 -14.06 -16.72 13.42
N ALA A 513 -12.87 -16.16 13.17
CA ALA A 513 -11.96 -16.61 12.12
C ALA A 513 -11.49 -18.06 12.30
N ILE A 514 -11.23 -18.50 13.55
CA ILE A 514 -10.90 -19.91 13.86
C ILE A 514 -12.08 -20.82 13.48
N TYR A 515 -13.31 -20.48 13.88
CA TYR A 515 -14.49 -21.27 13.51
C TYR A 515 -14.69 -21.34 11.99
N ARG A 516 -14.55 -20.20 11.29
CA ARG A 516 -14.60 -20.15 9.82
C ARG A 516 -13.57 -21.06 9.17
N ALA A 517 -12.32 -21.00 9.65
CA ALA A 517 -11.23 -21.80 9.13
C ALA A 517 -11.49 -23.31 9.32
N ILE A 518 -11.98 -23.74 10.48
CA ILE A 518 -12.30 -25.15 10.75
C ILE A 518 -13.52 -25.61 9.92
N ALA A 519 -14.54 -24.77 9.75
CA ALA A 519 -15.68 -25.10 8.90
C ALA A 519 -15.25 -25.29 7.43
N ALA A 520 -14.37 -24.42 6.94
CA ALA A 520 -13.88 -24.41 5.57
C ALA A 520 -12.72 -25.39 5.29
N SER A 521 -12.10 -25.99 6.31
CA SER A 521 -10.89 -26.80 6.15
C SER A 521 -11.12 -28.13 5.44
N GLY A 522 -12.34 -28.67 5.52
CA GLY A 522 -12.66 -30.05 5.13
C GLY A 522 -11.93 -31.11 5.97
N SER A 523 -11.28 -30.71 7.07
CA SER A 523 -10.48 -31.57 7.95
C SER A 523 -10.85 -31.31 9.41
N TYR A 524 -11.25 -32.38 10.10
CA TYR A 524 -11.88 -32.31 11.41
C TYR A 524 -11.06 -33.03 12.48
N GLY A 525 -9.78 -32.66 12.57
CA GLY A 525 -8.85 -33.14 13.59
C GLY A 525 -8.00 -34.33 13.19
N ASN A 526 -6.98 -34.60 14.00
CA ASN A 526 -6.09 -35.74 13.91
C ASN A 526 -5.80 -36.31 15.32
N PRO A 527 -6.44 -37.42 15.73
CA PRO A 527 -7.34 -38.25 14.93
C PRO A 527 -8.67 -37.54 14.58
N PRO A 528 -9.31 -37.88 13.45
CA PRO A 528 -10.54 -37.24 13.02
C PRO A 528 -11.70 -37.45 14.00
N VAL A 529 -12.47 -36.40 14.25
CA VAL A 529 -13.75 -36.44 14.97
C VAL A 529 -14.85 -36.13 13.96
N ASP A 530 -15.67 -37.12 13.60
CA ASP A 530 -16.67 -36.98 12.54
C ASP A 530 -17.80 -36.00 12.96
N PRO A 531 -18.01 -34.90 12.22
CA PRO A 531 -19.07 -33.95 12.56
C PRO A 531 -20.49 -34.52 12.40
N ALA A 532 -20.71 -35.45 11.48
CA ALA A 532 -22.01 -36.10 11.31
C ALA A 532 -22.37 -36.97 12.52
N LEU A 533 -21.38 -37.71 13.06
CA LEU A 533 -21.56 -38.50 14.28
C LEU A 533 -21.85 -37.61 15.49
N PHE A 534 -21.23 -36.42 15.56
CA PHE A 534 -21.53 -35.45 16.61
C PHE A 534 -22.97 -34.96 16.52
N CYS A 535 -23.45 -34.55 15.33
CA CYS A 535 -24.85 -34.16 15.12
C CYS A 535 -25.83 -35.29 15.47
N ASP A 536 -25.52 -36.54 15.10
CA ASP A 536 -26.37 -37.70 15.39
C ASP A 536 -26.47 -38.02 16.88
N ALA A 537 -25.39 -37.80 17.63
CA ALA A 537 -25.35 -37.96 19.08
C ALA A 537 -26.08 -36.82 19.80
N HIS A 538 -26.13 -35.63 19.20
CA HIS A 538 -26.69 -34.40 19.78
C HIS A 538 -27.95 -33.92 19.05
N ARG A 539 -28.94 -34.79 18.87
CA ARG A 539 -30.21 -34.48 18.16
C ARG A 539 -31.06 -33.33 18.73
N GLY A 540 -30.67 -32.79 19.89
CA GLY A 540 -31.27 -31.59 20.47
C GLY A 540 -30.64 -30.28 19.98
N LEU A 541 -29.53 -30.35 19.24
CA LEU A 541 -28.87 -29.23 18.59
C LEU A 541 -29.29 -29.17 17.12
N GLU A 542 -29.32 -27.95 16.55
CA GLU A 542 -29.55 -27.77 15.12
C GLU A 542 -28.37 -28.32 14.33
N SER A 543 -28.64 -29.08 13.27
CA SER A 543 -27.56 -29.67 12.47
C SER A 543 -26.86 -28.60 11.64
N PHE A 544 -25.54 -28.52 11.76
CA PHE A 544 -24.67 -27.67 10.95
C PHE A 544 -24.15 -28.38 9.68
N MET A 545 -24.75 -29.52 9.32
CA MET A 545 -24.40 -30.31 8.15
C MET A 545 -25.43 -30.09 7.03
N ALA A 546 -24.98 -29.96 5.78
CA ALA A 546 -25.82 -29.95 4.58
C ALA A 546 -25.15 -30.81 3.50
N ASP A 547 -25.92 -31.69 2.85
CA ASP A 547 -25.43 -32.58 1.78
C ASP A 547 -24.18 -33.42 2.13
N GLY A 548 -24.00 -33.72 3.42
CA GLY A 548 -22.86 -34.50 3.92
C GLY A 548 -21.60 -33.68 4.23
N GLU A 549 -21.65 -32.36 4.06
CA GLU A 549 -20.57 -31.42 4.36
C GLU A 549 -20.98 -30.45 5.47
N VAL A 550 -19.99 -29.85 6.14
CA VAL A 550 -20.24 -28.77 7.10
C VAL A 550 -20.64 -27.52 6.32
N ILE A 551 -21.74 -26.88 6.72
CA ILE A 551 -22.17 -25.61 6.15
C ILE A 551 -21.08 -24.55 6.41
N PRO A 552 -20.73 -23.66 5.45
CA PRO A 552 -19.84 -22.55 5.74
C PRO A 552 -20.30 -21.77 6.97
N TYR A 553 -19.39 -21.45 7.90
CA TYR A 553 -19.75 -20.92 9.22
C TYR A 553 -20.64 -19.67 9.17
N ASP A 554 -20.40 -18.76 8.22
CA ASP A 554 -21.20 -17.55 8.07
C ASP A 554 -22.56 -17.78 7.36
N ALA A 555 -22.73 -18.92 6.68
CA ALA A 555 -24.01 -19.36 6.11
C ALA A 555 -24.88 -20.15 7.11
N MET A 556 -24.34 -20.48 8.28
CA MET A 556 -25.08 -21.11 9.37
C MET A 556 -26.04 -20.11 10.03
N THR A 557 -27.21 -20.59 10.46
CA THR A 557 -28.06 -19.84 11.40
C THR A 557 -27.40 -19.71 12.77
N ALA A 558 -27.88 -18.80 13.63
CA ALA A 558 -27.33 -18.64 14.99
C ALA A 558 -27.36 -19.94 15.82
N ASP A 559 -28.40 -20.76 15.66
CA ASP A 559 -28.52 -22.05 16.34
C ASP A 559 -27.52 -23.09 15.77
N GLN A 560 -27.32 -23.08 14.44
CA GLN A 560 -26.30 -23.92 13.78
C GLN A 560 -24.88 -23.50 14.17
N GLN A 561 -24.59 -22.20 14.23
CA GLN A 561 -23.31 -21.69 14.71
C GLN A 561 -23.07 -22.12 16.16
N SER A 562 -24.07 -21.99 17.03
CA SER A 562 -23.97 -22.43 18.42
C SER A 562 -23.68 -23.92 18.54
N ALA A 563 -24.33 -24.75 17.72
CA ALA A 563 -24.08 -26.19 17.65
C ALA A 563 -22.67 -26.51 17.13
N PHE A 564 -22.21 -25.81 16.09
CA PHE A 564 -20.88 -25.97 15.54
C PHE A 564 -19.78 -25.52 16.51
N GLN A 565 -19.99 -24.40 17.21
CA GLN A 565 -19.09 -23.96 18.27
C GLN A 565 -18.96 -25.02 19.36
N GLN A 566 -20.07 -25.61 19.80
CA GLN A 566 -20.04 -26.73 20.75
C GLN A 566 -19.26 -27.93 20.21
N TYR A 567 -19.42 -28.27 18.94
CA TYR A 567 -18.60 -29.30 18.31
C TYR A 567 -17.11 -28.92 18.31
N VAL A 568 -16.76 -27.68 18.04
CA VAL A 568 -15.35 -27.24 17.95
C VAL A 568 -14.67 -27.15 19.32
N VAL A 569 -15.32 -26.61 20.35
CA VAL A 569 -14.70 -26.42 21.68
C VAL A 569 -15.11 -27.47 22.72
N GLY A 570 -16.11 -28.29 22.44
CA GLY A 570 -16.64 -29.31 23.34
C GLY A 570 -15.70 -30.49 23.51
N SER A 571 -15.68 -31.07 24.71
CA SER A 571 -14.81 -32.19 25.06
C SER A 571 -15.17 -33.51 24.35
N ASP A 572 -16.40 -33.61 23.87
CA ASP A 572 -16.96 -34.67 23.04
C ASP A 572 -16.88 -34.38 21.52
N GLY A 573 -16.37 -33.21 21.15
CA GLY A 573 -16.03 -32.81 19.79
C GLY A 573 -14.52 -32.60 19.63
N LEU A 574 -14.11 -31.48 19.02
CA LEU A 574 -12.72 -31.13 18.74
C LEU A 574 -12.00 -30.47 19.92
N GLY A 575 -12.65 -30.25 21.06
CA GLY A 575 -12.15 -29.41 22.15
C GLY A 575 -10.77 -29.81 22.69
N SER A 576 -10.45 -31.11 22.72
CA SER A 576 -9.12 -31.59 23.12
C SER A 576 -7.99 -31.18 22.15
N GLN A 577 -8.33 -30.85 20.91
CA GLN A 577 -7.40 -30.47 19.83
C GLN A 577 -7.39 -28.96 19.59
N THR A 578 -8.48 -28.25 19.90
CA THR A 578 -8.67 -26.82 19.58
C THR A 578 -8.56 -25.89 20.79
N ALA A 579 -8.70 -26.38 22.03
CA ALA A 579 -8.70 -25.52 23.24
C ALA A 579 -7.45 -24.64 23.37
N GLY A 580 -6.29 -25.18 22.98
CA GLY A 580 -5.04 -24.41 22.93
C GLY A 580 -5.10 -23.23 21.95
N VAL A 581 -5.70 -23.43 20.77
CA VAL A 581 -5.81 -22.41 19.72
C VAL A 581 -6.70 -21.24 20.14
N PHE A 582 -7.83 -21.51 20.80
CA PHE A 582 -8.72 -20.45 21.28
C PHE A 582 -8.13 -19.67 22.44
N THR A 583 -7.39 -20.34 23.33
CA THR A 583 -6.68 -19.68 24.44
C THR A 583 -5.56 -18.79 23.90
N HIS A 584 -4.77 -19.32 22.97
CA HIS A 584 -3.63 -18.63 22.36
C HIS A 584 -4.04 -17.39 21.55
N SER A 585 -5.22 -17.38 20.93
CA SER A 585 -5.72 -16.21 20.17
C SER A 585 -5.73 -14.93 21.02
N GLY A 586 -6.24 -15.01 22.25
CA GLY A 586 -6.27 -13.87 23.16
C GLY A 586 -4.87 -13.53 23.68
N GLU A 587 -4.03 -14.54 23.92
CA GLU A 587 -2.64 -14.34 24.38
C GLU A 587 -1.78 -13.62 23.33
N ALA A 588 -1.90 -13.99 22.05
CA ALA A 588 -1.17 -13.38 20.95
C ALA A 588 -1.49 -11.89 20.80
N LEU A 589 -2.78 -11.52 20.85
CA LEU A 589 -3.20 -10.11 20.82
C LEU A 589 -2.72 -9.31 22.04
N ASN A 590 -2.82 -9.89 23.25
CA ASN A 590 -2.35 -9.23 24.46
C ASN A 590 -0.83 -9.04 24.48
N THR A 591 -0.09 -10.01 23.90
CA THR A 591 1.36 -9.94 23.72
C THR A 591 1.73 -8.83 22.75
N ALA A 592 1.10 -8.79 21.56
CA ALA A 592 1.29 -7.73 20.57
C ALA A 592 1.06 -6.34 21.17
N ARG A 593 -0.05 -6.17 21.90
CA ARG A 593 -0.36 -4.92 22.60
C ARG A 593 0.72 -4.54 23.61
N THR A 594 1.22 -5.50 24.38
CA THR A 594 2.25 -5.25 25.41
C THR A 594 3.56 -4.82 24.76
N GLU A 595 4.03 -5.53 23.72
CA GLU A 595 5.23 -5.15 22.98
C GLU A 595 5.13 -3.74 22.38
N ARG A 596 3.95 -3.39 21.87
CA ARG A 596 3.69 -2.05 21.34
C ARG A 596 3.71 -0.99 22.44
N GLU A 597 3.04 -1.24 23.57
CA GLU A 597 3.07 -0.34 24.72
C GLU A 597 4.48 -0.17 25.32
N GLU A 598 5.33 -1.20 25.27
CA GLU A 598 6.73 -1.14 25.66
C GLU A 598 7.55 -0.28 24.69
N ALA A 599 7.36 -0.45 23.37
CA ALA A 599 8.02 0.37 22.36
C ALA A 599 7.74 1.87 22.55
N LEU A 600 6.56 2.23 23.06
CA LEU A 600 6.15 3.62 23.34
C LEU A 600 6.71 4.20 24.65
N LYS A 601 7.22 3.38 25.59
CA LYS A 601 7.68 3.82 26.92
C LYS A 601 9.18 4.13 26.99
N ASP A 602 9.95 3.64 26.04
CA ASP A 602 11.39 3.88 25.92
C ASP A 602 11.64 5.29 25.34
N GLU A 603 11.44 6.32 26.17
CA GLU A 603 11.78 7.74 25.92
C GLU A 603 13.26 8.07 26.12
#